data_AF-A0A353N3X3-F1
#
_entry.id   AF-A0A353N3X3-F1
#
_cell.length_a   1.000
_cell.length_b   1.000
_cell.length_c   1.000
_cell.angle_alpha   90.00
_cell.angle_beta   90.00
_cell.angle_gamma   90.00
#
_symmetry.space_group_name_H-M   'P 1'
#
loop_
_entity.id
_entity.type
_entity.pdbx_description
1 polymer ?
#
loop_
_entity_poly.entity_id
_entity_poly.type
_entity_poly.pdbx_seq_one_letter_code
_entity_poly.pdbx_strand_id
1 'polypeptide(L)'
;LQYYKFHLLELITENFKVPSFLYAFINKPEEIIVLYGLKHKDEEKELYTTTLAIQEQILKLDNISFSAGFGSLYPGLTSQTRSYREARLALEFKVWTGTNTLIPYKDIENSK
;
A
#
# COMPACT_ATOMS: atom_id res chain seq x y z
N LEU A 1 3.73 -19.54 8.80
CA LEU A 1 4.18 -18.16 8.49
C LEU A 1 4.31 -17.89 6.98
N GLN A 2 5.01 -18.69 6.18
CA GLN A 2 5.16 -18.42 4.74
C GLN A 2 3.85 -18.59 3.94
N TYR A 3 3.10 -19.68 4.16
CA TYR A 3 1.77 -19.90 3.55
C TYR A 3 0.78 -18.78 3.85
N TYR A 4 0.79 -18.27 5.07
CA TYR A 4 -0.10 -17.19 5.49
C TYR A 4 0.20 -15.86 4.77
N LYS A 5 1.44 -15.62 4.34
CA LYS A 5 1.79 -14.43 3.55
C LYS A 5 1.28 -14.53 2.11
N PHE A 6 1.25 -15.73 1.54
CA PHE A 6 0.63 -15.93 0.24
C PHE A 6 -0.88 -15.69 0.31
N HIS A 7 -1.52 -16.15 1.39
CA HIS A 7 -2.93 -15.83 1.64
C HIS A 7 -3.20 -14.33 1.77
N LEU A 8 -2.37 -13.61 2.55
CA LEU A 8 -2.48 -12.14 2.64
C LEU A 8 -2.24 -11.46 1.29
N LEU A 9 -1.27 -11.94 0.51
CA LEU A 9 -0.98 -11.41 -0.82
C LEU A 9 -2.19 -11.59 -1.75
N GLU A 10 -2.80 -12.78 -1.77
CA GLU A 10 -4.01 -13.09 -2.54
C GLU A 10 -5.15 -12.16 -2.14
N LEU A 11 -5.47 -12.09 -0.84
CA LEU A 11 -6.51 -11.19 -0.29
C LEU A 11 -6.30 -9.73 -0.70
N ILE A 12 -5.06 -9.23 -0.62
CA ILE A 12 -4.73 -7.86 -1.02
C ILE A 12 -4.99 -7.69 -2.53
N THR A 13 -4.54 -8.63 -3.36
CA THR A 13 -4.67 -8.52 -4.82
C THR A 13 -6.10 -8.66 -5.33
N GLU A 14 -6.91 -9.55 -4.75
CA GLU A 14 -8.30 -9.79 -5.16
C GLU A 14 -9.23 -8.58 -4.91
N ASN A 15 -8.90 -7.78 -3.90
CA ASN A 15 -9.69 -6.61 -3.53
C ASN A 15 -9.43 -5.39 -4.42
N PHE A 16 -8.32 -5.35 -5.16
CA PHE A 16 -8.05 -4.25 -6.08
C PHE A 16 -8.77 -4.46 -7.43
N LYS A 17 -9.65 -3.52 -7.78
CA LYS A 17 -10.48 -3.61 -8.99
C LYS A 17 -9.81 -2.94 -10.20
N VAL A 18 -9.70 -3.71 -11.28
CA VAL A 18 -9.35 -3.27 -12.67
C VAL A 18 -8.19 -2.25 -12.76
N PRO A 19 -6.99 -2.59 -12.24
CA PRO A 19 -5.80 -1.75 -12.44
C PRO A 19 -5.44 -1.60 -13.92
N SER A 20 -4.76 -0.50 -14.29
CA SER A 20 -3.99 -0.49 -15.55
C SER A 20 -2.81 -1.46 -15.48
N PHE A 21 -2.26 -1.62 -14.28
CA PHE A 21 -1.19 -2.57 -13.95
C PHE A 21 -1.25 -2.92 -12.45
N LEU A 22 -1.10 -4.20 -12.09
CA LEU A 22 -0.96 -4.62 -10.69
C LEU A 22 0.11 -5.70 -10.61
N TYR A 23 1.11 -5.45 -9.78
CA TYR A 23 2.13 -6.43 -9.44
C TYR A 23 2.40 -6.38 -7.95
N ALA A 24 2.22 -7.50 -7.27
CA ALA A 24 2.40 -7.61 -5.83
C ALA A 24 3.35 -8.75 -5.49
N PHE A 25 4.25 -8.53 -4.54
CA PHE A 25 5.22 -9.53 -4.11
C PHE A 25 5.69 -9.30 -2.68
N ILE A 26 6.18 -10.37 -2.05
CA ILE A 26 6.78 -10.33 -0.72
C ILE A 26 8.25 -9.94 -0.87
N ASN A 27 8.61 -8.72 -0.45
CA ASN A 27 9.97 -8.21 -0.56
C ASN A 27 10.84 -8.63 0.64
N LYS A 28 10.25 -8.61 1.83
CA LYS A 28 10.87 -9.05 3.09
C LYS A 28 9.86 -9.83 3.92
N PRO A 29 10.27 -10.53 4.99
CA PRO A 29 9.34 -11.27 5.83
C PRO A 29 8.13 -10.46 6.32
N GLU A 30 8.25 -9.15 6.54
CA GLU A 30 7.16 -8.31 7.05
C GLU A 30 6.75 -7.22 6.05
N GLU A 31 7.10 -7.37 4.78
CA GLU A 31 6.90 -6.35 3.76
C GLU A 31 6.31 -6.96 2.49
N ILE A 32 5.08 -6.57 2.18
CA ILE A 32 4.45 -6.80 0.88
C ILE A 32 4.53 -5.49 0.10
N ILE A 33 5.05 -5.56 -1.13
CA ILE A 33 5.07 -4.43 -2.06
C ILE A 33 3.94 -4.64 -3.06
N VAL A 34 3.16 -3.59 -3.28
CA VAL A 34 2.15 -3.52 -4.34
C VAL A 34 2.51 -2.38 -5.28
N LEU A 35 2.78 -2.70 -6.53
CA LEU A 35 2.92 -1.74 -7.61
C LEU A 35 1.58 -1.64 -8.33
N TYR A 36 0.94 -0.47 -8.23
CA TYR A 36 -0.39 -0.23 -8.76
C TYR A 36 -0.38 0.89 -9.81
N GLY A 37 -0.89 0.59 -10.99
CA GLY A 37 -1.09 1.52 -12.08
C GLY A 37 -2.54 1.99 -12.13
N LEU A 38 -2.71 3.31 -12.20
CA LEU A 38 -3.99 3.96 -12.43
C LEU A 38 -4.16 4.29 -13.93
N LYS A 39 -5.41 4.29 -14.41
CA LYS A 39 -5.75 4.84 -15.73
C LYS A 39 -5.99 6.35 -15.63
N HIS A 40 -6.60 6.78 -14.53
CA HIS A 40 -6.92 8.18 -14.28
C HIS A 40 -6.51 8.61 -12.86
N LYS A 41 -6.13 9.87 -12.67
CA LYS A 41 -5.61 10.36 -11.37
C LYS A 41 -6.68 10.37 -10.27
N ASP A 42 -7.94 10.54 -10.64
CA ASP A 42 -9.09 10.52 -9.74
C ASP A 42 -9.34 9.16 -9.08
N GLU A 43 -8.80 8.08 -9.65
CA GLU A 43 -8.80 6.73 -9.07
C GLU A 43 -7.90 6.61 -7.82
N GLU A 44 -7.05 7.60 -7.53
CA GLU A 44 -6.19 7.63 -6.33
C GLU A 44 -7.01 7.52 -5.04
N LYS A 45 -8.19 8.16 -4.99
CA LYS A 45 -9.09 8.10 -3.83
C LYS A 45 -9.70 6.71 -3.62
N GLU A 46 -10.04 6.04 -4.71
CA GLU A 46 -10.55 4.67 -4.67
C GLU A 46 -9.48 3.70 -4.20
N LEU A 47 -8.23 3.90 -4.62
CA LEU A 47 -7.08 3.12 -4.13
C LEU A 47 -6.91 3.23 -2.61
N TYR A 48 -7.01 4.44 -2.05
CA TYR A 48 -6.95 4.64 -0.60
C TYR A 48 -8.11 3.94 0.12
N THR A 49 -9.33 4.10 -0.39
CA THR A 49 -10.53 3.50 0.21
C THR A 49 -10.48 1.98 0.18
N THR A 50 -10.01 1.41 -0.93
CA THR A 50 -9.81 -0.04 -1.09
C THR A 50 -8.79 -0.57 -0.09
N THR A 51 -7.70 0.16 0.12
CA THR A 51 -6.65 -0.25 1.06
C THR A 51 -7.14 -0.23 2.51
N LEU A 52 -7.92 0.78 2.89
CA LEU A 52 -8.56 0.83 4.21
C LEU A 52 -9.53 -0.35 4.42
N ALA A 53 -10.33 -0.69 3.39
CA ALA A 53 -11.24 -1.84 3.46
C ALA A 53 -10.47 -3.16 3.62
N ILE A 54 -9.35 -3.34 2.90
CA ILE A 54 -8.47 -4.51 3.04
C ILE A 54 -7.88 -4.59 4.46
N GLN A 55 -7.42 -3.46 5.02
CA GLN A 55 -6.94 -3.39 6.40
C GLN A 55 -8.00 -3.85 7.41
N GLU A 56 -9.23 -3.34 7.26
CA GLU A 56 -10.34 -3.73 8.14
C GLU A 56 -10.72 -5.21 7.99
N GLN A 57 -10.74 -5.73 6.76
CA GLN A 57 -11.06 -7.13 6.49
C GLN A 57 -10.03 -8.08 7.11
N ILE A 58 -8.73 -7.83 6.92
CA ILE A 58 -7.67 -8.64 7.51
C ILE A 58 -7.69 -8.57 9.04
N LEU A 59 -7.95 -7.38 9.60
CA LEU A 59 -8.09 -7.24 11.05
C LEU A 59 -9.26 -8.08 11.59
N LYS A 60 -10.41 -8.12 10.89
CA LYS A 60 -11.58 -8.89 11.32
C LYS A 60 -11.39 -10.41 11.17
N LEU A 61 -10.79 -10.85 10.08
CA LEU A 61 -10.65 -12.28 9.77
C LEU A 61 -9.51 -12.92 10.55
N ASP A 62 -8.36 -12.23 10.64
CA ASP A 62 -7.13 -12.82 11.14
C ASP A 62 -6.61 -12.18 12.42
N ASN A 63 -7.25 -11.09 12.89
CA ASN A 63 -6.81 -10.31 14.05
C ASN A 63 -5.38 -9.75 13.90
N ILE A 64 -4.99 -9.44 12.66
CA ILE A 64 -3.69 -8.85 12.32
C ILE A 64 -3.90 -7.44 11.79
N SER A 65 -3.07 -6.51 12.26
CA SER A 65 -3.02 -5.15 11.72
C SER A 65 -1.76 -4.96 10.87
N PHE A 66 -1.89 -4.19 9.80
CA PHE A 66 -0.75 -3.77 8.99
C PHE A 66 -0.88 -2.29 8.65
N SER A 67 0.22 -1.66 8.25
CA SER A 67 0.22 -0.29 7.75
C SER A 67 0.61 -0.26 6.30
N ALA A 68 0.05 0.71 5.58
CA ALA A 68 0.33 0.93 4.17
C ALA A 68 0.89 2.35 3.99
N GLY A 69 2.04 2.44 3.35
CA GLY A 69 2.60 3.72 2.89
C GLY A 69 2.38 3.87 1.41
N PHE A 70 2.02 5.09 1.00
CA PHE A 70 1.78 5.42 -0.40
C PHE A 70 2.82 6.39 -0.92
N GLY A 71 3.44 6.04 -2.05
CA GLY A 71 4.24 6.95 -2.83
C GLY A 71 3.35 7.82 -3.72
N SER A 72 3.93 8.90 -4.26
CA SER A 72 3.21 9.78 -5.17
C SER A 72 2.97 9.10 -6.53
N LEU A 73 1.95 9.56 -7.25
CA LEU A 73 1.66 9.11 -8.60
C LEU A 73 2.62 9.74 -9.60
N TYR A 74 3.22 8.92 -10.45
CA TYR A 74 4.12 9.36 -11.51
C TYR A 74 3.69 8.81 -12.88
N PRO A 75 3.91 9.58 -13.97
CA PRO A 75 3.73 9.05 -15.32
C PRO A 75 4.88 8.09 -15.66
N GLY A 76 4.52 6.89 -16.12
CA GLY A 76 5.47 5.90 -16.64
C GLY A 76 6.23 5.09 -15.57
N LEU A 77 6.81 3.97 -16.00
CA LEU A 77 7.44 2.99 -15.10
C LEU A 77 8.83 3.44 -14.59
N THR A 78 9.47 4.41 -15.25
CA THR A 78 10.81 4.91 -14.88
C THR A 78 10.85 5.58 -13.51
N SER A 79 9.70 6.05 -13.02
CA SER A 79 9.57 6.73 -11.72
C SER A 79 9.14 5.79 -10.59
N GLN A 80 8.98 4.49 -10.85
CA GLN A 80 8.58 3.50 -9.83
C GLN A 80 9.51 3.47 -8.64
N THR A 81 10.82 3.52 -8.86
CA THR A 81 11.81 3.52 -7.77
C THR A 81 11.65 4.72 -6.84
N ARG A 82 11.26 5.88 -7.39
CA ARG A 82 10.98 7.08 -6.60
C ARG A 82 9.71 6.91 -5.77
N SER A 83 8.61 6.48 -6.39
CA SER A 83 7.36 6.15 -5.68
C SER A 83 7.58 5.13 -4.57
N TYR A 84 8.37 4.10 -4.80
CA TYR A 84 8.69 3.09 -3.78
C TYR A 84 9.46 3.68 -2.60
N ARG A 85 10.47 4.53 -2.87
CA ARG A 85 11.21 5.23 -1.80
C ARG A 85 10.29 6.12 -0.96
N GLU A 86 9.38 6.84 -1.59
CA GLU A 86 8.39 7.68 -0.91
C GLU A 86 7.43 6.86 -0.03
N ALA A 87 6.88 5.76 -0.56
CA ALA A 87 6.04 4.84 0.19
C ALA A 87 6.77 4.27 1.42
N ARG A 88 8.05 3.94 1.25
CA ARG A 88 8.89 3.42 2.33
C ARG A 88 9.19 4.49 3.37
N LEU A 89 9.53 5.71 2.96
CA LEU A 89 9.71 6.84 3.88
C LEU A 89 8.42 7.12 4.67
N ALA A 90 7.26 6.98 4.02
CA ALA A 90 5.96 7.11 4.69
C ALA A 90 5.74 6.03 5.76
N LEU A 91 6.12 4.78 5.47
CA LEU A 91 6.11 3.71 6.46
C LEU A 91 7.17 3.89 7.56
N GLU A 92 8.31 4.50 7.27
CA GLU A 92 9.35 4.79 8.28
C GLU A 92 8.90 5.93 9.22
N PHE A 93 8.09 6.88 8.73
CA PHE A 93 7.46 7.93 9.54
C PHE A 93 6.42 7.38 10.55
N LYS A 94 5.97 6.14 10.37
CA LYS A 94 5.06 5.40 11.26
C LYS A 94 5.53 5.32 12.72
N VAL A 95 6.83 5.50 13.00
CA VAL A 95 7.35 5.57 14.37
C VAL A 95 6.61 6.62 15.22
N TRP A 96 5.96 7.61 14.58
CA TRP A 96 5.21 8.67 15.24
C TRP A 96 3.67 8.51 15.25
N THR A 97 3.08 7.63 14.42
CA THR A 97 1.61 7.60 14.17
C THR A 97 0.88 6.33 14.63
N GLY A 98 1.58 5.34 15.19
CA GLY A 98 0.98 4.10 15.74
C GLY A 98 0.82 2.93 14.75
N THR A 99 0.12 1.87 15.17
CA THR A 99 -0.19 0.69 14.34
C THR A 99 -1.51 0.86 13.57
N ASN A 100 -1.66 0.19 12.43
CA ASN A 100 -2.86 0.21 11.56
C ASN A 100 -3.15 1.53 10.82
N THR A 101 -2.12 2.35 10.57
CA THR A 101 -2.28 3.64 9.87
C THR A 101 -2.02 3.53 8.37
N LEU A 102 -2.75 4.31 7.57
CA LEU A 102 -2.47 4.61 6.16
C LEU A 102 -1.72 5.94 6.09
N ILE A 103 -0.57 5.98 5.42
CA ILE A 103 0.30 7.17 5.40
C ILE A 103 0.65 7.52 3.95
N PRO A 104 0.00 8.54 3.36
CA PRO A 104 0.40 9.11 2.08
C PRO A 104 1.65 9.97 2.24
N TYR A 105 2.63 9.83 1.34
CA TYR A 105 3.84 10.65 1.39
C TYR A 105 3.57 12.16 1.26
N LYS A 106 2.52 12.56 0.50
CA LYS A 106 2.08 13.96 0.36
C LYS A 106 1.74 14.60 1.72
N ASP A 107 1.26 13.81 2.69
CA ASP A 107 0.90 14.33 4.01
C ASP A 107 2.14 14.62 4.87
N ILE A 108 3.28 13.98 4.55
CA ILE A 108 4.57 14.25 5.22
C ILE A 108 5.19 15.54 4.69
N GLU A 109 5.10 15.82 3.39
CA GLU A 109 5.63 17.07 2.81
C GLU A 109 4.92 18.31 3.37
N ASN A 110 3.63 18.21 3.69
CA ASN A 110 2.84 19.30 4.28
C ASN A 110 3.02 19.44 5.81
N SER A 111 3.79 18.55 6.45
CA SER A 111 4.00 18.55 7.91
C SER A 111 5.24 19.30 8.39
N LYS A 112 6.01 19.91 7.45
CA LYS A 112 7.13 20.81 7.73
C LYS A 112 6.71 22.27 7.64
#